data_AF-A0A535RRZ1-F1
#
_entry.id   AF-A0A535RRZ1-F1
#
_cell.length_a   1.000
_cell.length_b   1.000
_cell.length_c   1.000
_cell.angle_alpha   90.00
_cell.angle_beta   90.00
_cell.angle_gamma   90.00
#
_symmetry.space_group_name_H-M   'P 1'
#
loop_
_entity.id
_entity.type
_entity.pdbx_description
1 polymer ?
#
loop_
_entity_poly.entity_id
_entity_poly.type
_entity_poly.pdbx_seq_one_letter_code
_entity_poly.pdbx_strand_id
1 'polypeptide(L)'
;MSLGAELEPHDSAIAILLRRFADAVRLGKHEETRAYAAAVDPRALSEMLVNRRSVFWAILEVARNVLVFAPIAVTWYGLSAASLAYATLLEQRPELITRPFLLLWQEGFDGAGGVLKFSTVAEIDASLIGLLIVVSLAIHFRSELRDPLARARALLKESEIRGLIGHATSLASNDISGPDAERLLDEMVAEERRIYERAMEREQQLFDLEGTVRELHRAADKLMRAAEKLHGSSENEEPPHLSQLGKGRR
;
A
#
# COMPACT_ATOMS: atom_id res chain seq x y z
N MET A 1 -24.34 -13.92 -26.01
CA MET A 1 -23.63 -12.69 -26.43
C MET A 1 -22.33 -12.63 -25.66
N SER A 2 -21.20 -12.67 -26.36
CA SER A 2 -19.91 -13.16 -25.86
C SER A 2 -19.11 -12.08 -25.14
N LEU A 3 -18.69 -12.37 -23.89
CA LEU A 3 -17.65 -11.61 -23.15
C LEU A 3 -16.41 -11.31 -24.00
N GLY A 4 -16.07 -12.17 -24.97
CA GLY A 4 -14.92 -11.99 -25.85
C GLY A 4 -15.01 -10.80 -26.82
N ALA A 5 -16.20 -10.24 -27.06
CA ALA A 5 -16.35 -9.04 -27.91
C ALA A 5 -16.09 -7.74 -27.13
N GLU A 6 -16.19 -7.78 -25.80
CA GLU A 6 -16.05 -6.60 -24.94
C GLU A 6 -14.60 -6.36 -24.48
N LEU A 7 -13.72 -7.35 -24.67
CA LEU A 7 -12.31 -7.35 -24.23
C LEU A 7 -11.29 -7.08 -25.35
N GLU A 8 -11.76 -6.92 -26.59
CA GLU A 8 -10.92 -6.72 -27.78
C GLU A 8 -9.95 -5.50 -27.73
N PRO A 9 -10.22 -4.40 -26.99
CA PRO A 9 -9.30 -3.26 -26.97
C PRO A 9 -8.05 -3.41 -26.10
N HIS A 10 -7.98 -4.40 -25.20
CA HIS A 10 -7.02 -4.34 -24.09
C HIS A 10 -5.86 -5.33 -24.14
N ASP A 11 -6.00 -6.51 -24.74
CA ASP A 11 -4.86 -7.37 -25.04
C ASP A 11 -5.24 -8.51 -26.00
N SER A 12 -4.63 -8.55 -27.18
CA SER A 12 -4.95 -9.55 -28.21
C SER A 12 -4.68 -10.98 -27.75
N ALA A 13 -3.72 -11.19 -26.84
CA ALA A 13 -3.36 -12.51 -26.35
C ALA A 13 -4.46 -13.13 -25.47
N ILE A 14 -5.07 -12.34 -24.57
CA ILE A 14 -6.13 -12.79 -23.67
C ILE A 14 -7.45 -12.99 -24.44
N ALA A 15 -7.75 -12.12 -25.40
CA ALA A 15 -8.91 -12.30 -26.27
C ALA A 15 -8.83 -13.59 -27.09
N ILE A 16 -7.64 -13.94 -27.59
CA ILE A 16 -7.37 -15.21 -28.29
C ILE A 16 -7.54 -16.40 -27.33
N LEU A 17 -7.02 -16.30 -26.09
CA LEU A 17 -7.09 -17.36 -25.10
C LEU A 17 -8.54 -17.63 -24.63
N LEU A 18 -9.33 -16.58 -24.43
CA LEU A 18 -10.75 -16.67 -24.09
C LEU A 18 -11.60 -17.22 -25.25
N ARG A 19 -11.27 -16.87 -26.51
CA ARG A 19 -11.91 -17.50 -27.69
C ARG A 19 -11.57 -18.99 -27.78
N ARG A 20 -10.31 -19.36 -27.58
CA ARG A 20 -9.87 -20.77 -27.57
C ARG A 20 -10.49 -21.58 -26.44
N PHE A 21 -10.64 -20.98 -25.26
CA PHE A 21 -11.36 -21.60 -24.14
C PHE A 21 -12.84 -21.82 -24.48
N ALA A 22 -13.52 -20.82 -25.04
CA ALA A 22 -14.91 -20.95 -25.47
C ALA A 22 -15.10 -22.02 -26.57
N ASP A 23 -14.13 -22.15 -27.48
CA ASP A 23 -14.13 -23.19 -28.52
C ASP A 23 -13.84 -24.59 -27.94
N ALA A 24 -12.90 -24.72 -26.99
CA ALA A 24 -12.60 -25.99 -26.32
C ALA A 24 -13.80 -26.53 -25.52
N VAL A 25 -14.55 -25.64 -24.86
CA VAL A 25 -15.80 -25.97 -24.16
C VAL A 25 -16.90 -26.41 -25.16
N ARG A 26 -17.01 -25.77 -26.32
CA ARG A 26 -17.96 -26.16 -27.38
C ARG A 26 -17.62 -27.49 -28.04
N LEU A 27 -16.33 -27.82 -28.13
CA LEU A 27 -15.82 -29.03 -28.79
C LEU A 27 -15.70 -30.24 -27.84
N GLY A 28 -16.07 -30.10 -26.56
CA GLY A 28 -16.08 -31.22 -25.60
C GLY A 28 -14.68 -31.73 -25.24
N LYS A 29 -13.63 -30.89 -25.34
CA LYS A 29 -12.25 -31.30 -25.07
C LYS A 29 -11.87 -31.03 -23.62
N HIS A 30 -12.06 -32.03 -22.77
CA HIS A 30 -12.03 -31.88 -21.30
C HIS A 30 -10.64 -31.58 -20.71
N GLU A 31 -9.56 -32.16 -21.22
CA GLU A 31 -8.20 -31.87 -20.72
C GLU A 31 -7.72 -30.46 -21.09
N GLU A 32 -7.94 -30.05 -22.34
CA GLU A 32 -7.59 -28.70 -22.82
C GLU A 32 -8.38 -27.64 -22.03
N THR A 33 -9.65 -27.90 -21.72
CA THR A 33 -10.50 -27.01 -20.92
C THR A 33 -9.98 -26.84 -19.49
N ARG A 34 -9.53 -27.92 -18.83
CA ARG A 34 -8.91 -27.85 -17.49
C ARG A 34 -7.59 -27.08 -17.50
N ALA A 35 -6.74 -27.31 -18.50
CA ALA A 35 -5.46 -26.63 -18.63
C ALA A 35 -5.62 -25.12 -18.86
N TYR A 36 -6.57 -24.71 -19.69
CA TYR A 36 -6.87 -23.29 -19.91
C TYR A 36 -7.58 -22.63 -18.72
N ALA A 37 -8.46 -23.34 -18.02
CA ALA A 37 -9.09 -22.83 -16.80
C ALA A 37 -8.09 -22.62 -15.65
N ALA A 38 -7.05 -23.46 -15.54
CA ALA A 38 -5.99 -23.30 -14.54
C ALA A 38 -5.01 -22.15 -14.87
N ALA A 39 -4.84 -21.82 -16.15
CA ALA A 39 -3.96 -20.74 -16.61
C ALA A 39 -4.59 -19.35 -16.53
N VAL A 40 -5.92 -19.25 -16.45
CA VAL A 40 -6.65 -17.99 -16.40
C VAL A 40 -6.94 -17.65 -14.94
N ASP A 41 -6.14 -16.77 -14.35
CA ASP A 41 -6.37 -16.26 -12.99
C ASP A 41 -7.64 -15.39 -12.97
N PRO A 42 -8.72 -15.82 -12.29
CA PRO A 42 -9.98 -15.07 -12.23
C PRO A 42 -9.80 -13.69 -11.57
N ARG A 43 -8.81 -13.58 -10.68
CA ARG A 43 -8.52 -12.36 -9.93
C ARG A 43 -7.91 -11.30 -10.85
N ALA A 44 -6.94 -11.67 -11.68
CA ALA A 44 -6.31 -10.78 -12.64
C ALA A 44 -7.32 -10.23 -13.68
N LEU A 45 -8.24 -11.07 -14.17
CA LEU A 45 -9.29 -10.63 -15.09
C LEU A 45 -10.31 -9.69 -14.42
N SER A 46 -10.65 -9.95 -13.16
CA SER A 46 -11.56 -9.09 -12.39
C SER A 46 -10.95 -7.71 -12.13
N GLU A 47 -9.65 -7.63 -11.86
CA GLU A 47 -8.94 -6.38 -11.67
C GLU A 47 -8.85 -5.57 -12.99
N MET A 48 -8.61 -6.22 -14.13
CA MET A 48 -8.55 -5.55 -15.43
C MET A 48 -9.91 -5.05 -15.93
N LEU A 49 -11.00 -5.81 -15.72
CA LEU A 49 -12.35 -5.42 -16.14
C LEU A 49 -12.97 -4.31 -15.26
N VAL A 50 -12.69 -4.34 -13.96
CA VAL A 50 -13.24 -3.35 -13.01
C VAL A 50 -12.43 -2.05 -13.04
N ASN A 51 -11.13 -2.13 -13.31
CA ASN A 51 -10.25 -0.98 -13.28
C ASN A 51 -10.16 -0.31 -14.66
N ARG A 52 -11.23 0.38 -15.06
CA ARG A 52 -11.13 1.50 -16.01
C ARG A 52 -10.37 2.63 -15.28
N ARG A 53 -9.06 2.44 -15.11
CA ARG A 53 -8.15 3.42 -14.53
C ARG A 53 -8.17 4.58 -15.51
N SER A 54 -8.97 5.60 -15.23
CA SER A 54 -9.04 6.79 -16.08
C SER A 54 -7.62 7.31 -16.21
N VAL A 55 -7.09 7.29 -17.44
CA VAL A 55 -5.71 7.70 -17.74
C VAL A 55 -5.43 9.08 -17.16
N PHE A 56 -6.43 9.95 -17.12
CA PHE A 56 -6.38 11.25 -16.44
C PHE A 56 -5.98 11.17 -14.96
N TRP A 57 -6.58 10.26 -14.17
CA TRP A 57 -6.27 10.11 -12.74
C TRP A 57 -4.89 9.46 -12.52
N ALA A 58 -4.48 8.54 -13.41
CA ALA A 58 -3.13 7.98 -13.37
C ALA A 58 -2.07 9.04 -13.71
N ILE A 59 -2.32 9.90 -14.71
CA ILE A 59 -1.47 11.05 -15.03
C ILE A 59 -1.42 12.02 -13.85
N LEU A 60 -2.54 12.30 -13.20
CA LEU A 60 -2.58 13.21 -12.05
C LEU A 60 -1.78 12.69 -10.84
N GLU A 61 -1.79 11.38 -10.62
CA GLU A 61 -0.99 10.70 -9.59
C GLU A 61 0.52 10.84 -9.86
N VAL A 62 0.95 10.61 -11.11
CA VAL A 62 2.34 10.81 -11.53
C VAL A 62 2.73 12.30 -11.48
N ALA A 63 1.85 13.17 -11.98
CA ALA A 63 2.07 14.61 -11.99
C ALA A 63 2.24 15.16 -10.58
N ARG A 64 1.45 14.71 -9.60
CA ARG A 64 1.61 15.06 -8.19
C ARG A 64 3.00 14.69 -7.66
N ASN A 65 3.48 13.48 -7.97
CA ASN A 65 4.78 13.01 -7.50
C ASN A 65 5.96 13.79 -8.09
N VAL A 66 5.80 14.34 -9.31
CA VAL A 66 6.81 15.21 -9.92
C VAL A 66 6.66 16.65 -9.41
N LEU A 67 5.42 17.14 -9.31
CA LEU A 67 5.09 18.52 -8.93
C LEU A 67 5.49 18.83 -7.47
N VAL A 68 5.66 17.83 -6.60
CA VAL A 68 6.19 18.02 -5.23
C VAL A 68 7.57 18.68 -5.21
N PHE A 69 8.35 18.54 -6.29
CA PHE A 69 9.67 19.16 -6.41
C PHE A 69 9.62 20.57 -7.03
N ALA A 70 8.49 20.97 -7.63
CA ALA A 70 8.37 22.25 -8.30
C ALA A 70 8.53 23.47 -7.36
N PRO A 71 7.94 23.51 -6.14
CA PRO A 71 8.17 24.61 -5.18
C PRO A 71 9.65 24.84 -4.88
N ILE A 72 10.36 23.74 -4.56
CA ILE A 72 11.80 23.76 -4.28
C ILE A 72 12.57 24.23 -5.51
N ALA A 73 12.25 23.73 -6.71
CA ALA A 73 12.91 24.17 -7.93
C ALA A 73 12.71 25.67 -8.21
N VAL A 74 11.50 26.20 -8.00
CA VAL A 74 11.17 27.62 -8.20
C VAL A 74 11.92 28.51 -7.22
N THR A 75 11.96 28.12 -5.94
CA THR A 75 12.67 28.90 -4.91
C THR A 75 14.18 28.94 -5.17
N TRP A 76 14.81 27.82 -5.51
CA TRP A 76 16.23 27.78 -5.88
C TRP A 76 16.54 28.56 -7.15
N TYR A 77 15.68 28.44 -8.17
CA TYR A 77 15.83 29.21 -9.40
C TYR A 77 15.72 30.72 -9.14
N GLY A 78 14.71 31.14 -8.38
CA GLY A 78 14.51 32.54 -8.01
C GLY A 78 15.69 33.10 -7.22
N LEU A 79 16.21 32.35 -6.25
CA LEU A 79 17.37 32.74 -5.46
C LEU A 79 18.65 32.83 -6.30
N SER A 80 18.87 31.89 -7.21
CA SER A 80 20.01 31.91 -8.14
C SER A 80 19.97 33.14 -9.06
N ALA A 81 18.81 33.40 -9.68
CA ALA A 81 18.62 34.58 -10.53
C ALA A 81 18.78 35.89 -9.74
N ALA A 82 18.24 35.96 -8.52
CA ALA A 82 18.37 37.12 -7.64
C ALA A 82 19.81 37.35 -7.19
N SER A 83 20.57 36.28 -6.91
CA SER A 83 21.98 36.37 -6.53
C SER A 83 22.84 36.92 -7.67
N LEU A 84 22.57 36.48 -8.91
CA LEU A 84 23.24 36.99 -10.11
C LEU A 84 22.96 38.48 -10.31
N ALA A 85 21.69 38.90 -10.24
CA ALA A 85 21.33 40.31 -10.40
C ALA A 85 21.88 41.19 -9.27
N TYR A 86 21.95 40.66 -8.05
CA TYR A 86 22.57 41.38 -6.93
C TYR A 86 24.06 41.62 -7.16
N ALA A 87 24.80 40.63 -7.66
CA ALA A 87 26.21 40.80 -8.01
C ALA A 87 26.39 41.89 -9.08
N THR A 88 25.61 41.83 -10.16
CA THR A 88 25.66 42.85 -11.23
C THR A 88 25.27 44.24 -10.73
N LEU A 89 24.26 44.34 -9.85
CA LEU A 89 23.86 45.61 -9.26
C LEU A 89 24.99 46.21 -8.42
N LEU A 90 25.70 45.39 -7.65
CA LEU A 90 26.76 45.85 -6.75
C LEU A 90 28.05 46.24 -7.48
N GLU A 91 28.34 45.60 -8.61
CA GLU A 91 29.39 46.04 -9.53
C GLU A 91 29.13 47.45 -10.07
N GLN A 92 27.87 47.79 -10.34
CA GLN A 92 27.47 49.11 -10.85
C GLN A 92 27.31 50.16 -9.75
N ARG A 93 26.81 49.74 -8.58
CA ARG A 93 26.46 50.63 -7.45
C ARG A 93 26.91 50.03 -6.11
N PRO A 94 28.21 50.13 -5.77
CA PRO A 94 28.77 49.55 -4.55
C PRO A 94 28.14 50.09 -3.26
N GLU A 95 27.59 51.30 -3.28
CA GLU A 95 26.94 51.95 -2.14
C GLU A 95 25.68 51.22 -1.64
N LEU A 96 25.06 50.39 -2.51
CA LEU A 96 23.84 49.64 -2.18
C LEU A 96 24.10 48.42 -1.30
N ILE A 97 25.36 48.06 -1.02
CA ILE A 97 25.71 46.92 -0.14
C ILE A 97 25.11 47.03 1.27
N THR A 98 24.81 48.26 1.69
CA THR A 98 24.21 48.56 3.01
C THR A 98 22.71 48.26 3.05
N ARG A 99 22.05 48.10 1.90
CA ARG A 99 20.63 47.75 1.84
C ARG A 99 20.44 46.23 1.99
N PRO A 100 19.41 45.76 2.72
CA PRO A 100 19.12 44.34 2.82
C PRO A 100 18.81 43.71 1.46
N PHE A 101 19.39 42.53 1.20
CA PHE A 101 19.20 41.78 -0.05
C PHE A 101 17.72 41.56 -0.40
N LEU A 102 16.89 41.14 0.58
CA LEU A 102 15.47 40.88 0.35
C LEU A 102 14.69 42.13 -0.05
N LEU A 103 15.07 43.29 0.48
CA LEU A 103 14.45 44.57 0.11
C LEU A 103 14.78 44.90 -1.35
N LEU A 104 16.05 44.79 -1.73
CA LEU A 104 16.49 45.00 -3.11
C LEU A 104 15.81 44.00 -4.07
N TRP A 105 15.66 42.74 -3.67
CA TRP A 105 14.97 41.74 -4.48
C TRP A 105 13.47 42.02 -4.64
N GLN A 106 12.79 42.48 -3.58
CA GLN A 106 11.40 42.92 -3.65
C GLN A 106 11.21 44.11 -4.59
N GLU A 107 12.16 45.05 -4.57
CA GLU A 107 12.22 46.20 -5.48
C GLU A 107 12.63 45.80 -6.91
N GLY A 108 13.13 44.58 -7.12
CA GLY A 108 13.58 44.07 -8.41
C GLY A 108 14.95 44.58 -8.84
N PHE A 109 15.86 44.80 -7.87
CA PHE A 109 17.23 45.26 -8.06
C PHE A 109 17.33 46.54 -8.91
N ASP A 110 16.41 47.49 -8.66
CA ASP A 110 16.30 48.77 -9.36
C ASP A 110 16.15 48.65 -10.89
N GLY A 111 15.48 47.59 -11.34
CA GLY A 111 15.22 47.33 -12.75
C GLY A 111 16.36 46.60 -13.48
N ALA A 112 17.32 46.02 -12.76
CA ALA A 112 18.26 45.06 -13.33
C ALA A 112 17.47 43.90 -13.96
N GLY A 113 17.33 43.95 -15.29
CA GLY A 113 16.32 43.18 -16.03
C GLY A 113 16.41 41.66 -15.85
N GLY A 114 15.27 41.00 -15.93
CA GLY A 114 15.18 39.53 -15.99
C GLY A 114 14.93 38.81 -14.66
N VAL A 115 14.79 39.52 -13.54
CA VAL A 115 14.53 38.92 -12.22
C VAL A 115 13.08 39.13 -11.78
N LEU A 116 12.43 38.04 -11.35
CA LEU A 116 11.13 38.09 -10.70
C LEU A 116 11.27 38.70 -9.30
N LYS A 117 10.32 39.57 -8.93
CA LYS A 117 10.27 40.13 -7.56
C LYS A 117 10.09 39.00 -6.55
N PHE A 118 10.63 39.22 -5.35
CA PHE A 118 10.48 38.27 -4.23
C PHE A 118 9.01 37.87 -4.01
N SER A 119 8.09 38.84 -3.95
CA SER A 119 6.65 38.58 -3.82
C SER A 119 6.08 37.68 -4.93
N THR A 120 6.54 37.82 -6.16
CA THR A 120 6.06 37.00 -7.29
C THR A 120 6.55 35.56 -7.16
N VAL A 121 7.81 35.36 -6.78
CA VAL A 121 8.36 34.02 -6.52
C VAL A 121 7.62 33.36 -5.36
N ALA A 122 7.36 34.11 -4.28
CA ALA A 122 6.61 33.63 -3.12
C ALA A 122 5.16 33.28 -3.47
N GLU A 123 4.49 34.07 -4.30
CA GLU A 123 3.12 33.80 -4.77
C GLU A 123 3.06 32.54 -5.65
N ILE A 124 4.03 32.36 -6.55
CA ILE A 124 4.16 31.14 -7.36
C ILE A 124 4.35 29.92 -6.45
N ASP A 125 5.26 30.00 -5.48
CA ASP A 125 5.54 28.91 -4.54
C ASP A 125 4.30 28.55 -3.69
N ALA A 126 3.65 29.55 -3.12
CA ALA A 126 2.40 29.38 -2.37
C ALA A 126 1.29 28.77 -3.22
N SER A 127 1.15 29.19 -4.48
CA SER A 127 0.16 28.65 -5.41
C SER A 127 0.45 27.19 -5.78
N LEU A 128 1.72 26.82 -5.96
CA LEU A 128 2.14 25.44 -6.23
C LEU A 128 1.85 24.51 -5.05
N ILE A 129 2.16 24.95 -3.83
CA ILE A 129 1.85 24.20 -2.61
C ILE A 129 0.33 24.05 -2.47
N GLY A 130 -0.43 25.14 -2.66
CA GLY A 130 -1.89 25.09 -2.63
C GLY A 130 -2.47 24.10 -3.65
N LEU A 131 -1.96 24.13 -4.89
CA LEU A 131 -2.34 23.19 -5.94
C LEU A 131 -2.03 21.74 -5.55
N LEU A 132 -0.84 21.48 -4.99
CA LEU A 132 -0.46 20.14 -4.52
C LEU A 132 -1.40 19.62 -3.44
N ILE A 133 -1.82 20.47 -2.50
CA ILE A 133 -2.79 20.11 -1.46
C ILE A 133 -4.12 19.74 -2.09
N VAL A 134 -4.65 20.58 -2.99
CA VAL A 134 -5.93 20.33 -3.69
C VAL A 134 -5.88 19.03 -4.48
N VAL A 135 -4.81 18.79 -5.25
CA VAL A 135 -4.63 17.54 -6.02
C VAL A 135 -4.52 16.33 -5.09
N SER A 136 -3.75 16.42 -4.01
CA SER A 136 -3.61 15.34 -3.03
C SER A 136 -4.95 14.98 -2.41
N LEU A 137 -5.71 15.98 -2.00
CA LEU A 137 -7.01 15.82 -1.38
C LEU A 137 -8.04 15.24 -2.36
N ALA A 138 -8.04 15.72 -3.61
CA ALA A 138 -8.90 15.19 -4.67
C ALA A 138 -8.62 13.70 -4.96
N ILE A 139 -7.35 13.31 -5.02
CA ILE A 139 -6.95 11.89 -5.17
C ILE A 139 -7.41 11.07 -3.96
N HIS A 140 -7.21 11.60 -2.75
CA HIS A 140 -7.56 10.90 -1.51
C HIS A 140 -9.07 10.65 -1.39
N PHE A 141 -9.91 11.69 -1.49
CA PHE A 141 -11.38 11.54 -1.48
C PHE A 141 -11.88 10.60 -2.58
N ARG A 142 -11.24 10.63 -3.76
CA ARG A 142 -11.59 9.73 -4.85
C ARG A 142 -11.31 8.27 -4.51
N SER A 143 -10.17 8.00 -3.88
CA SER A 143 -9.75 6.66 -3.48
C SER A 143 -10.69 6.08 -2.42
N GLU A 144 -11.01 6.84 -1.38
CA GLU A 144 -11.91 6.42 -0.29
C GLU A 144 -13.30 6.03 -0.78
N LEU A 145 -13.86 6.78 -1.74
CA LEU A 145 -15.18 6.45 -2.32
C LEU A 145 -15.13 5.25 -3.28
N ARG A 146 -13.97 4.95 -3.88
CA ARG A 146 -13.83 3.83 -4.83
C ARG A 146 -13.54 2.52 -4.13
N ASP A 147 -12.82 2.55 -3.03
CA ASP A 147 -12.33 1.36 -2.34
C ASP A 147 -13.47 0.40 -1.88
N PRO A 148 -14.55 0.86 -1.21
CA PRO A 148 -15.63 -0.03 -0.79
C PRO A 148 -16.46 -0.56 -1.98
N LEU A 149 -16.68 0.26 -3.00
CA LEU A 149 -17.43 -0.14 -4.20
C LEU A 149 -16.63 -1.06 -5.12
N ALA A 150 -15.32 -0.86 -5.24
CA ALA A 150 -14.42 -1.72 -6.00
C ALA A 150 -14.28 -3.08 -5.32
N ARG A 151 -14.09 -3.12 -3.99
CA ARG A 151 -14.07 -4.36 -3.21
C ARG A 151 -15.41 -5.10 -3.29
N ALA A 152 -16.54 -4.42 -3.13
CA ALA A 152 -17.86 -5.05 -3.25
C ALA A 152 -18.11 -5.63 -4.65
N ARG A 153 -17.71 -4.93 -5.71
CA ARG A 153 -17.82 -5.44 -7.09
C ARG A 153 -16.88 -6.60 -7.37
N ALA A 154 -15.67 -6.57 -6.83
CA ALA A 154 -14.72 -7.68 -6.95
C ALA A 154 -15.27 -8.95 -6.28
N LEU A 155 -15.81 -8.82 -5.07
CA LEU A 155 -16.44 -9.94 -4.35
C LEU A 155 -17.68 -10.49 -5.08
N LEU A 156 -18.53 -9.61 -5.62
CA LEU A 156 -19.70 -10.02 -6.41
C LEU A 156 -19.28 -10.76 -7.70
N LYS A 157 -18.30 -10.23 -8.42
CA LYS A 157 -17.76 -10.87 -9.62
C LYS A 157 -17.10 -12.22 -9.32
N GLU A 158 -16.40 -12.33 -8.20
CA GLU A 158 -15.84 -13.60 -7.73
C GLU A 158 -16.94 -14.64 -7.48
N SER A 159 -18.04 -14.25 -6.83
CA SER A 159 -19.17 -15.16 -6.60
C SER A 159 -19.86 -15.60 -7.90
N GLU A 160 -19.99 -14.69 -8.87
CA GLU A 160 -20.57 -14.96 -10.18
C GLU A 160 -19.71 -15.96 -10.97
N ILE A 161 -18.40 -15.74 -11.01
CA ILE A 161 -17.45 -16.64 -11.69
C ILE A 161 -17.43 -18.01 -11.01
N ARG A 162 -17.37 -18.05 -9.68
CA ARG A 162 -17.40 -19.30 -8.91
C ARG A 162 -18.70 -20.08 -9.15
N GLY A 163 -19.83 -19.38 -9.24
CA GLY A 163 -21.13 -19.96 -9.58
C GLY A 163 -21.17 -20.52 -11.00
N LEU A 164 -20.63 -19.79 -11.98
CA LEU A 164 -20.57 -20.24 -13.38
C LEU A 164 -19.63 -21.45 -13.56
N ILE A 165 -18.47 -21.45 -12.89
CA ILE A 165 -17.55 -22.59 -12.88
C ILE A 165 -18.21 -23.79 -12.19
N GLY A 166 -18.88 -23.58 -11.06
CA GLY A 166 -19.62 -24.64 -10.36
C GLY A 166 -20.74 -25.22 -11.22
N HIS A 167 -21.47 -24.37 -11.94
CA HIS A 167 -22.54 -24.81 -12.85
C HIS A 167 -21.98 -25.58 -14.05
N ALA A 168 -20.92 -25.09 -14.69
CA ALA A 168 -20.25 -25.79 -15.79
C ALA A 168 -19.64 -27.14 -15.34
N THR A 169 -19.04 -27.19 -14.15
CA THR A 169 -18.53 -28.43 -13.56
C THR A 169 -19.68 -29.38 -13.23
N SER A 170 -20.81 -28.89 -12.72
CA SER A 170 -21.98 -29.73 -12.44
C SER A 170 -22.59 -30.33 -13.70
N LEU A 171 -22.62 -29.57 -14.81
CA LEU A 171 -23.09 -30.06 -16.10
C LEU A 171 -22.13 -31.12 -16.68
N ALA A 172 -20.82 -30.94 -16.50
CA ALA A 172 -19.81 -31.94 -16.85
C ALA A 172 -19.88 -33.18 -15.94
N SER A 173 -20.21 -33.02 -14.66
CA SER A 173 -20.41 -34.12 -13.71
C SER A 173 -21.73 -34.85 -13.89
N ASN A 174 -22.78 -34.20 -14.42
CA ASN A 174 -24.06 -34.85 -14.69
C ASN A 174 -23.99 -35.90 -15.80
N ASP A 175 -22.97 -35.83 -16.66
CA ASP A 175 -22.68 -36.85 -17.68
C ASP A 175 -21.87 -38.05 -17.11
N ILE A 176 -21.47 -37.97 -15.83
CA ILE A 176 -20.86 -39.09 -15.08
C ILE A 176 -21.98 -39.94 -14.47
N SER A 177 -22.91 -40.41 -15.29
CA SER A 177 -23.85 -41.46 -14.89
C SER A 177 -23.31 -42.81 -15.36
N GLY A 178 -22.29 -43.29 -14.65
CA GLY A 178 -21.60 -44.55 -14.92
C GLY A 178 -20.67 -44.95 -13.77
N PRO A 179 -19.95 -46.08 -13.85
CA PRO A 179 -19.14 -46.67 -12.78
C PRO A 179 -18.02 -45.78 -12.20
N ASP A 180 -17.80 -44.58 -12.76
CA ASP A 180 -16.88 -43.57 -12.23
C ASP A 180 -17.52 -42.64 -11.18
N ALA A 181 -18.84 -42.60 -11.05
CA ALA A 181 -19.52 -41.85 -9.99
C ALA A 181 -19.26 -42.44 -8.59
N GLU A 182 -19.25 -43.77 -8.48
CA GLU A 182 -18.91 -44.47 -7.22
C GLU A 182 -17.46 -44.20 -6.81
N ARG A 183 -16.53 -44.16 -7.78
CA ARG A 183 -15.12 -43.83 -7.53
C ARG A 183 -14.92 -42.39 -7.07
N LEU A 184 -15.63 -41.44 -7.69
CA LEU A 184 -15.57 -40.03 -7.28
C LEU A 184 -16.19 -39.81 -5.90
N LEU A 185 -17.27 -40.53 -5.55
CA LEU A 185 -17.84 -40.49 -4.20
C LEU A 185 -16.86 -41.06 -3.18
N ASP A 186 -16.20 -42.18 -3.49
CA ASP A 186 -15.16 -42.74 -2.62
C ASP A 186 -13.95 -41.79 -2.47
N GLU A 187 -13.53 -41.13 -3.56
CA GLU A 187 -12.45 -40.14 -3.53
C GLU A 187 -12.84 -38.90 -2.72
N MET A 188 -14.07 -38.39 -2.86
CA MET A 188 -14.58 -37.26 -2.07
C MET A 188 -14.70 -37.61 -0.58
N VAL A 189 -15.15 -38.82 -0.24
CA VAL A 189 -15.21 -39.29 1.15
C VAL A 189 -13.79 -39.44 1.74
N ALA A 190 -12.82 -39.87 0.93
CA ALA A 190 -11.42 -39.93 1.34
C ALA A 190 -10.80 -38.53 1.50
N GLU A 191 -11.13 -37.58 0.62
CA GLU A 191 -10.69 -36.18 0.69
C GLU A 191 -11.27 -35.48 1.93
N GLU A 192 -12.56 -35.69 2.21
CA GLU A 192 -13.24 -35.14 3.39
C GLU A 192 -12.58 -35.64 4.68
N ARG A 193 -12.27 -36.94 4.78
CA ARG A 193 -11.53 -37.51 5.92
C ARG A 193 -10.16 -36.88 6.11
N ARG A 194 -9.40 -36.68 5.02
CA ARG A 194 -8.09 -36.02 5.07
C ARG A 194 -8.18 -34.56 5.52
N ILE A 195 -9.23 -33.85 5.12
CA ILE A 195 -9.47 -32.47 5.55
C ILE A 195 -9.77 -32.44 7.06
N TYR A 196 -10.61 -33.34 7.55
CA TYR A 196 -10.89 -33.43 8.99
C TYR A 196 -9.64 -33.79 9.81
N GLU A 197 -8.81 -34.73 9.34
CA GLU A 197 -7.54 -35.07 10.02
C GLU A 197 -6.60 -33.86 10.10
N ARG A 198 -6.42 -33.13 8.99
CA ARG A 198 -5.58 -31.91 8.98
C ARG A 198 -6.16 -30.80 9.86
N ALA A 199 -7.49 -30.67 9.93
CA ALA A 199 -8.14 -29.70 10.80
C ALA A 199 -7.93 -30.03 12.27
N MET A 200 -8.03 -31.31 12.65
CA MET A 200 -7.74 -31.79 14.00
C MET A 200 -6.26 -31.58 14.39
N GLU A 201 -5.32 -31.87 13.48
CA GLU A 201 -3.90 -31.59 13.70
C GLU A 201 -3.63 -30.10 13.92
N ARG A 202 -4.29 -29.23 13.13
CA ARG A 202 -4.22 -27.77 13.28
C ARG A 202 -4.75 -27.31 14.63
N GLU A 203 -5.88 -27.85 15.08
CA GLU A 203 -6.45 -27.51 16.38
C GLU A 203 -5.52 -27.91 17.53
N GLN A 204 -4.90 -29.09 17.44
CA GLN A 204 -3.96 -29.55 18.45
C GLN A 204 -2.65 -28.73 18.47
N GLN A 205 -2.14 -28.32 17.30
CA GLN A 205 -1.00 -27.40 17.21
C GLN A 205 -1.31 -26.03 17.82
N LEU A 206 -2.52 -25.50 17.62
CA LEU A 206 -2.94 -24.24 18.23
C LEU A 206 -3.04 -24.35 19.76
N PHE A 207 -3.52 -25.49 20.27
CA PHE A 207 -3.59 -25.74 21.71
C PHE A 207 -2.19 -25.83 22.35
N ASP A 208 -1.25 -26.50 21.67
CA ASP A 208 0.15 -26.58 22.11
C ASP A 208 0.82 -25.19 22.08
N LEU A 209 0.58 -24.41 21.04
CA LEU A 209 1.05 -23.03 20.94
C LEU A 209 0.48 -22.14 22.07
N GLU A 210 -0.79 -22.29 22.41
CA GLU A 210 -1.38 -21.59 23.56
C GLU A 210 -0.73 -22.01 24.89
N GLY A 211 -0.36 -23.29 25.01
CA GLY A 211 0.44 -23.82 26.13
C GLY A 211 1.80 -23.13 26.25
N THR A 212 2.58 -23.13 25.16
CA THR A 212 3.92 -22.51 25.13
C THR A 212 3.88 -21.01 25.41
N VAL A 213 2.89 -20.28 24.86
CA VAL A 213 2.69 -18.85 25.14
C VAL A 213 2.40 -18.60 26.62
N ARG A 214 1.56 -19.44 27.25
CA ARG A 214 1.29 -19.34 28.70
C ARG A 214 2.55 -19.60 29.54
N GLU A 215 3.38 -20.56 29.15
CA GLU A 215 4.64 -20.82 29.83
C GLU A 215 5.63 -19.66 29.69
N LEU A 216 5.74 -19.08 28.49
CA LEU A 216 6.57 -17.90 28.23
C LEU A 216 6.13 -16.72 29.09
N HIS A 217 4.83 -16.47 29.20
CA HIS A 217 4.28 -15.40 30.04
C HIS A 217 4.61 -15.63 31.53
N ARG A 218 4.47 -16.86 32.03
CA ARG A 218 4.85 -17.21 33.41
C ARG A 218 6.36 -17.04 33.66
N ALA A 219 7.20 -17.35 32.68
CA ALA A 219 8.65 -17.17 32.78
C ALA A 219 9.01 -15.68 32.83
N ALA A 220 8.37 -14.86 32.00
CA ALA A 220 8.52 -13.40 32.01
C ALA A 220 8.11 -12.79 33.36
N ASP A 221 6.97 -13.20 33.92
CA ASP A 221 6.53 -12.76 35.25
C ASP A 221 7.52 -13.12 36.36
N LYS A 222 8.11 -14.32 36.31
CA LYS A 222 9.14 -14.74 37.27
C LYS A 222 10.41 -13.91 37.14
N LEU A 223 10.84 -13.60 35.91
CA LEU A 223 12.00 -12.72 35.66
C LEU A 223 11.74 -11.31 36.16
N MET A 224 10.55 -10.75 35.89
CA MET A 224 10.16 -9.43 36.35
C MET A 224 10.15 -9.34 37.88
N ARG A 225 9.57 -10.33 38.57
CA ARG A 225 9.60 -10.42 40.04
C ARG A 225 11.02 -10.59 40.60
N ALA A 226 11.90 -11.33 39.91
CA ALA A 226 13.29 -11.49 40.32
C ALA A 226 14.08 -10.18 40.16
N ALA A 227 13.87 -9.45 39.07
CA ALA A 227 14.45 -8.13 38.84
C ALA A 227 13.98 -7.11 39.88
N GLU A 228 12.69 -7.10 40.22
CA GLU A 228 12.12 -6.24 41.26
C GLU A 228 12.69 -6.55 42.65
N LYS A 229 12.87 -7.84 42.97
CA LYS A 229 13.56 -8.25 44.21
C LYS A 229 15.02 -7.81 44.27
N LEU A 230 15.76 -7.92 43.16
CA LEU A 230 17.15 -7.45 43.10
C LEU A 230 17.23 -5.93 43.25
N HIS A 231 16.30 -5.19 42.64
CA HIS A 231 16.22 -3.74 42.78
C HIS A 231 15.87 -3.31 44.22
N GLY A 232 14.86 -3.93 44.83
CA GLY A 232 14.49 -3.66 46.23
C GLY A 232 15.53 -4.14 47.26
N SER A 233 16.32 -5.16 46.94
CA SER A 233 17.43 -5.59 47.81
C SER A 233 18.64 -4.66 47.71
N SER A 234 18.81 -3.95 46.58
CA SER A 234 19.88 -2.95 46.41
C SER A 234 19.61 -1.62 47.14
N GLU A 235 18.35 -1.31 47.46
CA GLU A 235 17.99 -0.14 48.30
C GLU A 235 18.08 -0.41 49.81
N ASN A 236 18.12 -1.67 50.25
CA ASN A 236 18.11 -2.04 51.67
C ASN A 236 19.49 -2.37 52.28
N GLU A 237 20.57 -2.30 51.51
CA GLU A 237 21.95 -2.43 52.01
C GLU A 237 22.62 -1.05 52.11
N GLU A 238 22.14 -0.22 53.04
CA GLU A 238 22.87 0.96 53.51
C GLU A 238 23.88 0.52 54.61
N PRO A 239 25.19 0.82 54.48
CA PRO A 239 26.22 0.39 55.44
C PRO A 239 26.11 1.13 56.78
N PRO A 240 26.57 0.54 57.91
CA PRO A 240 26.34 1.12 59.23
C PRO A 240 27.10 2.45 59.38
N HIS A 241 26.34 3.52 59.62
CA HIS A 241 26.82 4.86 59.96
C HIS A 241 27.71 4.84 61.23
N LEU A 242 29.01 5.06 61.03
CA LEU A 242 29.90 5.61 62.05
C LEU A 242 29.46 7.05 62.35
N SER A 243 28.68 7.28 63.40
CA SER A 243 28.49 8.61 64.02
C SER A 243 27.74 8.52 65.35
N GLN A 244 28.40 7.97 66.38
CA GLN A 244 28.06 8.29 67.77
C GLN A 244 29.37 8.44 68.56
N LEU A 245 29.39 9.48 69.41
CA LEU A 245 30.38 9.85 70.43
C LEU A 245 31.41 10.91 70.05
N GLY A 246 31.02 12.16 70.29
CA GLY A 246 31.96 13.28 70.37
C GLY A 246 31.39 14.63 70.80
N LYS A 247 30.32 14.70 71.61
CA LYS A 247 29.98 15.96 72.31
C LYS A 247 29.18 15.74 73.60
N GLY A 248 29.87 15.90 74.75
CA GLY A 248 29.24 15.84 76.08
C GLY A 248 30.20 16.08 77.25
N ARG A 249 30.62 17.35 77.44
CA ARG A 249 31.08 18.03 78.68
C ARG A 249 31.98 17.28 79.69
N ARG A 250 33.21 17.75 79.86
CA ARG A 250 33.71 18.56 81.01
C ARG A 250 35.20 18.83 80.84
#